data_AF-U9SRT1-F1
#
_entry.id   AF-U9SRT1-F1
#
_cell.length_a   1.000
_cell.length_b   1.000
_cell.length_c   1.000
_cell.angle_alpha   90.00
_cell.angle_beta   90.00
_cell.angle_gamma   90.00
#
_symmetry.space_group_name_H-M   'P 1'
#
loop_
_entity.id
_entity.type
_entity.pdbx_description
1 polymer ?
#
loop_
_entity_poly.entity_id
_entity_poly.type
_entity_poly.pdbx_seq_one_letter_code
_entity_poly.pdbx_strand_id
1 'polypeptide(L)'
;MDIPKYDGNIHPDEWINDIQRYHELRGTDEYDSYYYLRTAIALVDSNIISLPAEINSFEELSNALKEDISFTLFKCTNKRLLQSLKYIPEREGGNTSKFISNFPTESAH
;
A
#
# COMPACT_ATOMS: atom_id res chain seq x y z
N MET A 1 -0.40 5.71 16.72
CA MET A 1 0.14 5.94 15.36
C MET A 1 -0.91 6.68 14.58
N ASP A 2 -0.51 7.68 13.80
CA ASP A 2 -1.39 8.28 12.79
C ASP A 2 -1.34 7.41 11.54
N ILE A 3 -2.50 7.22 10.90
CA ILE A 3 -2.56 6.48 9.63
C ILE A 3 -1.95 7.38 8.55
N PRO A 4 -0.94 6.92 7.80
CA PRO A 4 -0.36 7.71 6.71
C PRO A 4 -1.37 7.90 5.57
N LYS A 5 -1.31 9.08 4.93
CA LYS A 5 -2.08 9.33 3.70
C LYS A 5 -1.62 8.39 2.59
N TYR A 6 -2.53 8.05 1.68
CA TYR A 6 -2.17 7.36 0.45
C TYR A 6 -1.65 8.37 -0.58
N ASP A 7 -0.39 8.20 -0.97
CA ASP A 7 0.33 9.06 -1.92
C ASP A 7 0.77 8.31 -3.19
N GLY A 8 0.35 7.04 -3.32
CA GLY A 8 0.73 6.17 -4.44
C GLY A 8 2.03 5.38 -4.27
N ASN A 9 2.75 5.50 -3.14
CA ASN A 9 4.02 4.79 -2.91
C ASN A 9 3.89 3.42 -2.22
N ILE A 10 2.67 2.92 -2.06
CA ILE A 10 2.35 1.62 -1.47
C ILE A 10 1.27 0.94 -2.33
N HIS A 11 1.19 -0.39 -2.29
CA HIS A 11 0.12 -1.10 -2.98
C HIS A 11 -1.25 -0.74 -2.36
N PRO A 12 -2.28 -0.43 -3.17
CA PRO A 12 -3.61 -0.05 -2.66
C PRO A 12 -4.21 -1.04 -1.66
N ASP A 13 -4.12 -2.35 -1.95
CA ASP A 13 -4.69 -3.38 -1.07
C ASP A 13 -3.96 -3.45 0.28
N GLU A 14 -2.63 -3.29 0.29
CA GLU A 14 -1.82 -3.31 1.51
C GLU A 14 -2.17 -2.10 2.40
N TRP A 15 -2.27 -0.93 1.78
CA TRP A 15 -2.64 0.29 2.51
C TRP A 15 -4.07 0.24 3.06
N ILE A 16 -5.02 -0.32 2.31
CA ILE A 16 -6.39 -0.54 2.79
C ILE A 16 -6.40 -1.53 3.96
N ASN A 17 -5.61 -2.61 3.88
CA ASN A 17 -5.49 -3.60 4.95
C ASN A 17 -4.90 -2.97 6.22
N ASP A 18 -3.87 -2.12 6.10
CA ASP A 18 -3.30 -1.37 7.22
C ASP A 18 -4.35 -0.47 7.91
N ILE A 19 -5.22 0.18 7.14
CA ILE A 19 -6.33 0.98 7.68
C ILE A 19 -7.31 0.10 8.45
N GLN A 20 -7.75 -1.00 7.84
CA GLN A 20 -8.72 -1.93 8.45
C GLN A 20 -8.16 -2.49 9.76
N ARG A 21 -6.92 -2.98 9.76
CA ARG A 21 -6.24 -3.51 10.93
C ARG A 21 -6.06 -2.46 12.03
N TYR A 22 -5.75 -1.22 11.66
CA TYR A 22 -5.67 -0.13 12.63
C TYR A 22 -7.01 0.12 13.34
N HIS A 23 -8.13 0.06 12.60
CA HIS A 23 -9.46 0.21 13.18
C HIS A 23 -9.84 -0.96 14.08
N GLU A 24 -9.56 -2.20 13.67
CA GLU A 24 -9.73 -3.41 14.51
C GLU A 24 -8.98 -3.29 15.84
N LEU A 25 -7.72 -2.83 15.81
CA LEU A 25 -6.91 -2.67 17.02
C LEU A 25 -7.42 -1.57 17.96
N ARG A 26 -8.15 -0.59 17.45
CA ARG A 26 -8.74 0.48 18.28
C ARG A 26 -10.06 0.09 18.93
N GLY A 27 -10.60 -1.11 18.68
CA GLY A 27 -11.81 -1.62 19.32
C GLY A 27 -13.04 -0.77 19.02
N THR A 28 -13.10 -0.18 17.81
CA THR A 28 -14.21 0.67 17.38
C THR A 28 -15.36 -0.19 16.86
N ASP A 29 -15.87 -1.08 17.70
CA ASP A 29 -16.94 -2.04 17.35
C ASP A 29 -18.27 -1.35 16.99
N GLU A 30 -18.37 -0.04 17.27
CA GLU A 30 -19.53 0.81 16.98
C GLU A 30 -19.57 1.43 15.57
N TYR A 31 -18.46 1.45 14.84
CA TYR A 31 -18.41 2.11 13.53
C TYR A 31 -18.62 1.11 12.39
N ASP A 32 -19.66 1.36 11.59
CA ASP A 32 -19.98 0.59 10.39
C ASP A 32 -18.82 0.65 9.37
N SER A 33 -18.65 -0.42 8.60
CA SER A 33 -17.78 -0.54 7.42
C SER A 33 -17.79 0.69 6.52
N TYR A 34 -18.93 1.35 6.38
CA TYR A 34 -19.10 2.60 5.64
C TYR A 34 -18.27 3.77 6.20
N TYR A 35 -18.16 3.89 7.52
CA TYR A 35 -17.34 4.93 8.16
C TYR A 35 -15.84 4.72 7.88
N TYR A 36 -15.39 3.48 7.90
CA TYR A 36 -13.99 3.14 7.57
C TYR A 36 -13.68 3.44 6.11
N LEU A 37 -14.59 3.14 5.19
CA LEU A 37 -14.43 3.50 3.79
C LEU A 37 -14.30 5.02 3.62
N ARG A 38 -15.19 5.81 4.25
CA ARG A 38 -15.10 7.28 4.18
C ARG A 38 -13.82 7.83 4.78
N THR A 39 -13.32 7.20 5.84
CA THR A 39 -12.04 7.55 6.46
C THR A 39 -10.88 7.27 5.49
N ALA A 40 -10.87 6.10 4.85
CA ALA A 40 -9.86 5.77 3.84
C ALA A 40 -9.90 6.77 2.67
N ILE A 41 -11.08 7.07 2.12
CA ILE A 41 -11.23 8.08 1.05
C ILE A 41 -10.65 9.43 1.47
N ALA A 42 -10.91 9.89 2.70
CA ALA A 42 -10.39 11.15 3.23
C ALA A 42 -8.87 11.17 3.45
N LEU A 43 -8.24 9.99 3.56
CA LEU A 43 -6.80 9.84 3.71
C LEU A 43 -6.06 9.75 2.37
N VAL A 44 -6.76 9.68 1.24
CA VAL A 44 -6.12 9.79 -0.08
C VAL A 44 -5.63 11.22 -0.31
N ASP A 45 -4.38 11.39 -0.73
CA ASP A 45 -3.84 12.70 -1.05
C ASP A 45 -4.44 13.23 -2.36
N SER A 46 -5.48 14.05 -2.24
CA SER A 46 -6.21 14.64 -3.36
C SER A 46 -5.40 15.62 -4.20
N ASN A 47 -4.19 16.01 -3.78
CA ASN A 47 -3.29 16.81 -4.61
C ASN A 47 -2.57 15.95 -5.66
N ILE A 48 -2.47 14.64 -5.41
CA ILE A 48 -1.72 13.70 -6.25
C ILE A 48 -2.68 12.79 -7.01
N ILE A 49 -3.78 12.37 -6.37
CA ILE A 49 -4.69 11.33 -6.86
C ILE A 49 -6.08 11.90 -7.03
N SER A 50 -6.67 11.62 -8.20
CA SER A 50 -8.06 11.98 -8.49
C SER A 50 -8.95 10.76 -8.36
N LEU A 51 -9.80 10.74 -7.34
CA LEU A 51 -10.81 9.71 -7.17
C LEU A 51 -12.09 10.02 -7.97
N PRO A 52 -12.83 9.00 -8.43
CA PRO A 52 -14.19 9.18 -8.94
C PRO A 52 -15.13 9.77 -7.87
N ALA A 53 -16.23 10.36 -8.32
CA ALA A 53 -17.17 11.07 -7.45
C ALA A 53 -17.91 10.14 -6.46
N GLU A 54 -18.07 8.87 -6.80
CA GLU A 54 -18.76 7.88 -5.99
C GLU A 54 -17.89 6.62 -5.84
N ILE A 55 -17.64 6.23 -4.59
CA ILE A 55 -16.93 5.02 -4.18
C ILE A 55 -17.70 4.45 -2.99
N ASN A 56 -18.28 3.26 -3.18
CA ASN A 56 -19.19 2.63 -2.23
C ASN A 56 -18.61 1.39 -1.55
N SER A 57 -17.43 0.94 -1.96
CA SER A 57 -16.74 -0.20 -1.36
C SER A 57 -15.23 -0.03 -1.34
N PHE A 58 -14.54 -0.81 -0.48
CA PHE A 58 -13.08 -0.88 -0.49
C PHE A 58 -12.53 -1.48 -1.80
N GLU A 59 -13.29 -2.37 -2.44
CA GLU A 59 -12.93 -2.91 -3.75
C GLU A 59 -12.94 -1.83 -4.83
N GLU A 60 -13.98 -1.00 -4.86
CA GLU A 60 -14.06 0.17 -5.76
C GLU A 60 -12.93 1.17 -5.48
N LEU A 61 -12.62 1.43 -4.20
CA LEU A 61 -11.50 2.28 -3.82
C LEU A 61 -10.17 1.71 -4.33
N SER A 62 -9.91 0.42 -4.08
CA SER A 62 -8.68 -0.25 -4.53
C SER A 62 -8.54 -0.18 -6.05
N ASN A 63 -9.61 -0.47 -6.78
CA ASN A 63 -9.61 -0.42 -8.24
C ASN A 63 -9.34 1.01 -8.75
N ALA A 64 -10.00 2.02 -8.18
CA ALA A 64 -9.74 3.42 -8.54
C ALA A 64 -8.28 3.84 -8.28
N LEU A 65 -7.70 3.43 -7.15
CA LEU A 65 -6.30 3.70 -6.83
C LEU A 65 -5.33 2.95 -7.76
N LYS A 66 -5.69 1.74 -8.22
CA LYS A 66 -4.90 0.97 -9.19
C LYS A 66 -4.97 1.52 -10.61
N GLU A 67 -6.06 2.19 -10.97
CA GLU A 67 -6.23 2.85 -12.27
C GLU A 67 -5.47 4.19 -12.36
N ASP A 68 -5.19 4.84 -11.22
CA ASP A 68 -4.43 6.09 -11.18
C ASP A 68 -2.99 5.96 -11.70
N ILE A 69 -2.48 7.03 -12.31
CA ILE A 69 -1.14 7.09 -12.90
C ILE A 69 -0.04 6.87 -11.83
N SER A 70 -0.28 7.29 -10.59
CA SER A 70 0.66 7.10 -9.47
C SER A 70 0.98 5.63 -9.24
N PHE A 71 -0.03 4.75 -9.28
CA PHE A 71 0.19 3.32 -9.09
C PHE A 71 0.98 2.70 -10.25
N THR A 72 0.76 3.18 -11.47
CA THR A 72 1.60 2.78 -12.62
C THR A 72 3.04 3.21 -12.44
N LEU A 73 3.29 4.44 -11.97
CA LEU A 73 4.64 4.94 -11.68
C LEU A 73 5.31 4.15 -10.54
N PHE A 74 4.57 3.81 -9.48
CA PHE A 74 5.04 2.95 -8.40
C PHE A 74 5.51 1.59 -8.93
N LYS A 75 4.71 0.90 -9.74
CA LYS A 75 5.09 -0.39 -10.35
C LYS A 75 6.34 -0.25 -11.23
N CYS A 76 6.39 0.77 -12.08
CA CYS A 76 7.54 1.04 -12.95
C CYS A 76 8.83 1.32 -12.16
N THR A 77 8.71 2.11 -11.10
CA THR A 77 9.84 2.45 -10.22
C THR A 77 10.36 1.21 -9.50
N ASN A 78 9.47 0.44 -8.88
CA ASN A 78 9.86 -0.81 -8.22
C ASN A 78 10.48 -1.80 -9.21
N LYS A 79 9.91 -1.96 -10.41
CA LYS A 79 10.50 -2.80 -11.45
C LYS A 79 11.94 -2.38 -11.80
N ARG A 80 12.20 -1.07 -11.95
CA ARG A 80 13.54 -0.55 -12.24
C ARG A 80 14.50 -0.77 -11.07
N LEU A 81 14.04 -0.57 -9.83
CA LEU A 81 14.82 -0.84 -8.63
C LEU A 81 15.19 -2.32 -8.56
N LEU A 82 14.22 -3.22 -8.75
CA LEU A 82 14.43 -4.66 -8.80
C LEU A 82 15.45 -5.09 -9.87
N GLN A 83 15.38 -4.51 -11.05
CA GLN A 83 16.35 -4.76 -12.13
C GLN A 83 17.76 -4.25 -11.81
N SER A 84 17.87 -3.21 -10.98
CA SER A 84 19.16 -2.66 -10.55
C SER A 84 19.79 -3.44 -9.39
N LEU A 85 19.00 -4.23 -8.66
CA LEU A 85 19.49 -5.06 -7.56
C LEU A 85 20.32 -6.22 -8.11
N LYS A 86 21.59 -6.27 -7.72
CA LYS A 86 22.48 -7.39 -8.04
C LYS A 86 22.59 -8.33 -6.85
N TYR A 87 22.07 -9.55 -7.00
CA TYR A 87 22.30 -10.61 -6.03
C TYR A 87 23.72 -11.16 -6.16
N ILE A 88 24.42 -11.27 -5.03
CA ILE A 88 25.71 -11.94 -4.92
C ILE A 88 25.50 -13.14 -3.98
N PRO A 89 25.70 -14.38 -4.45
CA PRO A 89 25.58 -15.57 -3.60
C PRO A 89 26.58 -15.59 -2.44
N GLU A 90 26.25 -16.27 -1.34
CA GLU A 90 27.18 -16.38 -0.19
C GLU A 90 28.51 -17.04 -0.56
N ARG A 91 28.50 -18.03 -1.46
CA ARG A 91 29.72 -18.67 -1.99
C ARG A 91 30.67 -17.71 -2.72
N GLU A 92 30.16 -16.56 -3.15
CA GLU A 92 30.89 -15.47 -3.83
C GLU A 92 31.16 -14.28 -2.88
N GLY A 93 30.94 -14.47 -1.57
CA GLY A 93 31.16 -13.44 -0.55
C GLY A 93 29.97 -12.49 -0.33
N GLY A 94 28.80 -12.83 -0.87
CA GLY A 94 27.57 -12.07 -0.64
C GLY A 94 26.92 -12.34 0.72
N ASN A 95 25.85 -11.59 1.03
CA ASN A 95 25.04 -11.77 2.23
C ASN A 95 23.56 -11.88 1.83
N THR A 96 23.04 -13.10 1.80
CA THR A 96 21.67 -13.36 1.36
C THR A 96 20.65 -12.70 2.29
N SER A 97 20.85 -12.78 3.61
CA SER A 97 19.95 -12.16 4.59
C SER A 97 19.82 -10.65 4.37
N LYS A 98 20.95 -9.96 4.17
CA LYS A 98 21.00 -8.52 3.87
C LYS A 98 20.41 -8.19 2.48
N PHE A 99 20.54 -9.09 1.52
CA PHE A 99 19.91 -8.91 0.21
C PHE A 99 18.39 -9.01 0.32
N ILE A 100 17.88 -10.02 1.03
CA ILE A 100 16.45 -10.24 1.25
C ILE A 100 15.83 -9.12 2.08
N SER A 101 16.55 -8.49 3.02
CA SER A 101 16.03 -7.35 3.77
C SER A 101 15.73 -6.10 2.93
N ASN A 102 16.17 -6.05 1.67
CA ASN A 102 15.79 -4.96 0.75
C ASN A 102 14.37 -5.12 0.20
N PHE A 103 13.74 -6.28 0.40
CA PHE A 103 12.39 -6.57 -0.04
C PHE A 103 11.49 -6.48 1.20
N PRO A 104 10.46 -5.61 1.20
CA PRO A 104 9.44 -5.66 2.24
C PRO A 104 8.81 -7.05 2.22
N THR A 105 8.92 -7.80 3.32
CA THR A 105 8.22 -9.07 3.47
C THR A 105 6.75 -8.79 3.67
N GLU A 106 5.90 -9.20 2.72
CA GLU A 106 4.49 -9.46 2.98
C GLU A 106 4.42 -10.42 4.17
N SER A 107 4.00 -9.92 5.33
CA SER A 107 3.68 -10.79 6.46
C SER A 107 2.39 -11.53 6.09
N ALA A 108 2.51 -12.70 5.47
CA ALA A 108 1.41 -13.64 5.34
C ALA A 108 0.94 -14.01 6.75
N HIS A 109 -0.23 -13.51 7.14
CA HIS A 109 -0.94 -13.90 8.35
C HIS A 109 -2.21 -14.65 7.96
#